data_AF-A0A8S0FQB0-F1
#
_entry.id   AF-A0A8S0FQB0-F1
#
_cell.length_a   1.000
_cell.length_b   1.000
_cell.length_c   1.000
_cell.angle_alpha   90.00
_cell.angle_beta   90.00
_cell.angle_gamma   90.00
#
_symmetry.space_group_name_H-M   'P 1'
#
loop_
_entity.id
_entity.type
_entity.pdbx_description
1 polymer ?
#
loop_
_entity_poly.entity_id
_entity_poly.type
_entity_poly.pdbx_seq_one_letter_code
_entity_poly.pdbx_strand_id
1 'polypeptide(L)'
;MSEGWNIAVLGATGAVGEALLETLAERQFPVGEIYALARNESAGEQLRFGGKTITVQDAAEFDWIRRRSWHFLSQAKRLPLPGLKKRPTQVVW
;
A
#
# COMPACT_ATOMS: atom_id res chain seq x y z
N MET A 1 12.18 -8.58 -8.88
CA MET A 1 12.22 -7.89 -7.58
C MET A 1 12.14 -6.40 -7.84
N SER A 2 10.95 -5.80 -7.75
CA SER A 2 10.70 -4.40 -8.11
C SER A 2 11.21 -3.44 -7.04
N GLU A 3 11.98 -2.42 -7.41
CA GLU A 3 12.63 -1.40 -6.55
C GLU A 3 11.64 -0.31 -6.05
N GLY A 4 10.44 -0.67 -5.59
CA GLY A 4 9.41 0.29 -5.16
C GLY A 4 8.92 0.15 -3.72
N TRP A 5 8.08 1.10 -3.31
CA TRP A 5 7.36 1.16 -2.04
C TRP A 5 6.13 0.26 -2.08
N ASN A 6 5.85 -0.44 -0.98
CA ASN A 6 4.60 -1.16 -0.83
C ASN A 6 3.52 -0.19 -0.36
N ILE A 7 2.44 -0.08 -1.11
CA ILE A 7 1.36 0.89 -0.85
C ILE A 7 0.06 0.13 -0.62
N ALA A 8 -0.61 0.43 0.49
CA ALA A 8 -1.99 0.03 0.72
C ALA A 8 -2.90 1.26 0.61
N VAL A 9 -3.93 1.18 -0.23
CA VAL A 9 -4.93 2.23 -0.42
C VAL A 9 -6.24 1.75 0.17
N LEU A 10 -6.69 2.40 1.25
CA LEU A 10 -7.99 2.13 1.86
C LEU A 10 -9.07 2.98 1.16
N GLY A 11 -10.19 2.36 0.82
CA GLY A 11 -11.21 3.02 0.00
C GLY A 11 -10.79 3.16 -1.46
N ALA A 12 -10.05 2.18 -1.98
CA ALA A 12 -9.52 2.18 -3.35
C ALA A 12 -10.60 2.32 -4.45
N THR A 13 -11.84 1.91 -4.17
CA THR A 13 -13.01 2.03 -5.07
C THR A 13 -13.77 3.36 -4.92
N GLY A 14 -13.38 4.21 -3.97
CA GLY A 14 -13.95 5.55 -3.83
C GLY A 14 -13.26 6.55 -4.76
N ALA A 15 -13.93 7.68 -5.03
CA ALA A 15 -13.41 8.72 -5.93
C ALA A 15 -11.98 9.19 -5.59
N VAL A 16 -11.64 9.27 -4.31
CA VAL A 16 -10.29 9.65 -3.86
C VAL A 16 -9.28 8.52 -4.09
N GLY A 17 -9.66 7.27 -3.81
CA GLY A 17 -8.81 6.11 -4.00
C GLY A 17 -8.47 5.88 -5.47
N GLU A 18 -9.46 5.99 -6.36
CA GLU A 18 -9.26 5.89 -7.81
C GLU A 18 -8.34 6.99 -8.32
N ALA A 19 -8.58 8.25 -7.95
CA ALA A 19 -7.74 9.38 -8.34
C ALA A 19 -6.30 9.24 -7.82
N LEU A 20 -6.11 8.68 -6.62
CA LEU A 20 -4.79 8.38 -6.07
C LEU A 20 -4.07 7.30 -6.89
N LEU A 21 -4.75 6.21 -7.24
CA LEU A 21 -4.20 5.14 -8.07
C LEU A 21 -3.79 5.65 -9.45
N GLU A 22 -4.63 6.48 -10.06
CA GLU A 22 -4.34 7.14 -11.34
C GLU A 22 -3.12 8.05 -11.21
N THR A 23 -3.09 8.94 -10.22
CA THR A 23 -1.96 9.86 -9.97
C THR A 23 -0.64 9.11 -9.77
N LEU A 24 -0.66 8.03 -9.00
CA LEU A 24 0.52 7.19 -8.76
C LEU A 24 1.02 6.53 -10.06
N ALA A 25 0.10 6.09 -10.92
CA ALA A 25 0.42 5.49 -12.21
C ALA A 25 0.96 6.52 -13.21
N GLU A 26 0.29 7.67 -13.34
CA GLU A 26 0.68 8.78 -14.22
C GLU A 26 2.09 9.29 -13.90
N ARG A 27 2.39 9.46 -12.60
CA ARG A 27 3.70 9.92 -12.14
C ARG A 27 4.78 8.85 -12.17
N GLN A 28 4.45 7.63 -12.61
CA GLN A 28 5.33 6.47 -12.58
C GLN A 28 5.97 6.30 -11.20
N PHE A 29 5.17 6.52 -10.14
CA PHE A 29 5.68 6.44 -8.79
C PHE A 29 6.27 5.04 -8.55
N PRO A 30 7.46 4.91 -7.92
CA PRO A 30 8.09 3.62 -7.72
C PRO A 30 7.29 2.78 -6.72
N VAL A 31 6.32 2.02 -7.22
CA VAL A 31 5.49 1.08 -6.46
C VAL A 31 6.03 -0.34 -6.61
N GLY A 32 6.24 -1.00 -5.47
CA GLY A 32 6.65 -2.39 -5.38
C GLY A 32 5.44 -3.31 -5.50
N GLU A 33 4.66 -3.38 -4.42
CA GLU A 33 3.34 -4.02 -4.37
C GLU A 33 2.26 -2.99 -4.03
N ILE A 34 1.11 -3.11 -4.68
CA ILE A 34 -0.06 -2.28 -4.41
C ILE A 34 -1.20 -3.13 -3.87
N TYR A 35 -1.85 -2.64 -2.83
CA TYR A 35 -2.99 -3.31 -2.21
C TYR A 35 -4.18 -2.35 -2.22
N ALA A 36 -5.12 -2.60 -3.12
CA ALA A 36 -6.39 -1.91 -3.14
C ALA A 36 -7.31 -2.55 -2.10
N LEU A 37 -7.74 -1.76 -1.12
CA LEU A 37 -8.57 -2.20 0.00
C LEU A 37 -9.88 -1.42 -0.01
N ALA A 38 -10.99 -2.10 0.18
CA ALA A 38 -12.30 -1.48 0.37
C ALA A 38 -13.12 -2.25 1.41
N ARG A 39 -14.29 -1.73 1.76
CA ARG A 39 -15.26 -2.46 2.59
C ARG A 39 -15.84 -3.63 1.82
N ASN A 40 -16.35 -4.63 2.54
CA ASN A 40 -16.85 -5.91 2.04
C ASN A 40 -17.64 -5.86 0.72
N GLU A 41 -18.56 -4.90 0.58
CA GLU A 41 -19.41 -4.73 -0.61
C GLU A 41 -18.62 -4.52 -1.92
N SER A 42 -17.41 -3.97 -1.82
CA SER A 42 -16.51 -3.70 -2.93
C SER A 42 -15.34 -4.69 -3.04
N ALA A 43 -15.26 -5.67 -2.14
CA ALA A 43 -14.23 -6.69 -2.21
C ALA A 43 -14.46 -7.59 -3.43
N GLY A 44 -13.39 -7.86 -4.20
CA GLY A 44 -13.45 -8.61 -5.45
C GLY A 44 -13.60 -7.76 -6.71
N GLU A 45 -13.87 -6.45 -6.58
CA GLU A 45 -13.83 -5.53 -7.71
C GLU A 45 -12.44 -5.49 -8.35
N GLN A 46 -12.40 -5.15 -9.65
CA GLN A 46 -11.15 -5.06 -10.42
C GLN A 46 -10.88 -3.61 -10.80
N LEU A 47 -9.77 -3.08 -10.32
CA LEU A 47 -9.29 -1.73 -10.66
C LEU A 47 -8.10 -1.83 -11.61
N ARG A 48 -7.84 -0.76 -12.38
CA ARG A 48 -6.65 -0.64 -13.21
C ARG A 48 -5.59 0.22 -12.52
N PHE A 49 -4.36 -0.28 -12.50
CA PHE A 49 -3.20 0.46 -12.00
C PHE A 49 -1.99 0.19 -12.90
N GLY A 50 -1.43 1.23 -13.52
CA GLY A 50 -0.22 1.12 -14.33
C GLY A 50 -0.30 0.07 -15.45
N GLY A 51 -1.44 -0.02 -16.14
CA GLY A 51 -1.69 -1.02 -17.19
C GLY A 51 -1.93 -2.46 -16.70
N LYS A 52 -1.99 -2.67 -15.39
CA LYS A 52 -2.32 -3.97 -14.77
C LYS A 52 -3.69 -3.91 -14.12
N THR A 53 -4.36 -5.06 -14.04
CA THR A 53 -5.56 -5.20 -13.24
C THR A 53 -5.19 -5.64 -11.83
N ILE A 54 -5.75 -4.97 -10.83
CA ILE A 54 -5.58 -5.28 -9.41
C ILE A 54 -6.94 -5.61 -8.80
N THR A 55 -6.98 -6.65 -7.97
CA THR A 55 -8.20 -7.06 -7.27
C THR A 55 -8.30 -6.34 -5.94
N VAL A 56 -9.46 -5.75 -5.68
CA VAL A 56 -9.79 -5.11 -4.40
C VAL A 56 -9.98 -6.18 -3.34
N GLN A 57 -9.30 -6.03 -2.22
CA GLN A 57 -9.42 -6.93 -1.05
C GLN A 57 -10.28 -6.28 0.03
N ASP A 58 -10.92 -7.11 0.85
CA ASP A 58 -11.61 -6.63 2.04
C ASP A 58 -10.57 -6.08 3.04
N ALA A 59 -10.75 -4.82 3.44
CA ALA A 59 -9.89 -4.14 4.38
C ALA A 59 -9.86 -4.79 5.78
N ALA A 60 -10.94 -5.48 6.18
CA ALA A 60 -11.06 -6.17 7.45
C ALA A 60 -10.29 -7.51 7.46
N GLU A 61 -10.22 -8.19 6.31
CA GLU A 61 -9.47 -9.44 6.17
C GLU A 61 -7.98 -9.21 5.88
N PHE A 62 -7.61 -7.97 5.58
CA PHE A 62 -6.24 -7.61 5.26
C PHE A 62 -5.32 -7.74 6.48
N ASP A 63 -4.24 -8.51 6.34
CA ASP A 63 -3.23 -8.67 7.41
C ASP A 63 -2.31 -7.44 7.49
N TRP A 64 -2.76 -6.45 8.26
CA TRP A 64 -2.02 -5.21 8.54
C TRP A 64 -0.73 -5.44 9.35
N ILE A 65 -0.66 -6.53 10.13
CA ILE A 65 0.40 -6.78 11.12
C ILE A 65 1.61 -7.43 10.44
N ARG A 66 1.39 -8.39 9.54
CA ARG A 66 2.47 -9.06 8.79
C ARG A 66 3.14 -8.15 7.78
N ARG A 67 2.47 -7.08 7.35
CA ARG A 67 3.01 -6.03 6.48
C ARG A 67 3.51 -4.79 7.22
N ARG A 68 3.45 -4.77 8.55
CA ARG A 68 3.98 -3.68 9.39
C ARG A 68 5.48 -3.85 9.60
N SER A 69 6.27 -3.02 8.91
CA SER A 69 7.41 -2.38 9.56
C SER A 69 6.94 -1.03 10.04
N TRP A 70 6.42 -0.97 11.27
CA TRP A 70 6.11 0.29 11.94
C TRP A 70 7.36 0.71 12.72
N HIS A 71 7.92 1.87 12.37
CA HIS A 71 8.85 2.56 13.26
C HIS A 71 8.22 3.90 13.63
N PHE A 72 7.41 3.89 14.68
CA PHE A 72 6.98 5.12 15.34
C PHE A 72 8.16 5.61 16.17
N LEU A 73 8.92 6.53 15.59
CA LEU A 73 9.99 7.23 16.31
C LEU A 73 9.37 8.39 17.10
N SER A 74 8.77 8.08 18.25
CA SER A 74 8.75 9.04 19.35
C SER A 74 10.14 9.01 19.99
N GLN A 75 11.02 9.92 19.58
CA GLN A 75 12.30 10.33 20.19
C GLN A 75 12.92 9.38 21.27
N ALA A 76 13.98 8.64 20.90
CA ALA A 76 15.31 8.59 21.56
C ALA A 76 16.03 7.23 21.38
N LYS A 77 17.33 7.34 21.03
CA LYS A 77 18.37 6.30 20.82
C LYS A 77 18.23 5.38 19.59
N ARG A 78 18.93 5.80 18.52
CA ARG A 78 19.43 4.91 17.46
C ARG A 78 20.23 3.76 18.08
N LEU A 79 19.78 2.52 17.91
CA LEU A 79 20.69 1.37 17.81
C LEU A 79 20.87 1.05 16.32
N PRO A 80 22.11 0.94 15.82
CA PRO A 80 22.35 0.40 14.49
C PRO A 80 22.13 -1.12 14.53
N LEU A 81 21.03 -1.60 13.98
CA LEU A 81 20.85 -3.03 13.69
C LEU A 81 21.34 -3.31 12.26
N PRO A 82 22.49 -3.99 12.07
CA PRO A 82 22.94 -4.39 10.75
C PRO A 82 22.01 -5.47 10.19
N GLY A 83 21.48 -5.26 8.98
CA GLY A 83 20.91 -6.33 8.15
C GLY A 83 19.40 -6.32 7.88
N LEU A 84 18.61 -5.34 8.34
CA LEU A 84 17.18 -5.34 8.08
C LEU A 84 16.82 -4.59 6.78
N LYS A 85 16.87 -5.27 5.63
CA LYS A 85 16.32 -4.76 4.36
C LYS A 85 14.78 -4.97 4.30
N LYS A 86 14.05 -4.49 5.31
CA LYS A 86 12.57 -4.50 5.31
C LYS A 86 12.10 -3.13 4.83
N ARG A 87 11.41 -3.11 3.69
CA ARG A 87 10.91 -1.87 3.09
C ARG A 87 9.68 -1.39 3.87
N PRO A 88 9.57 -0.09 4.16
CA PRO A 88 8.39 0.47 4.80
C PRO A 88 7.16 0.35 3.89
N THR A 89 6.05 -0.13 4.45
CA THR A 89 4.72 -0.08 3.82
C THR A 89 4.12 1.28 4.16
N GLN A 90 3.83 2.10 3.15
CA GLN A 90 3.12 3.37 3.36
C GLN A 90 1.62 3.13 3.25
N VAL A 91 0.88 3.63 4.22
CA VAL A 91 -0.59 3.67 4.20
C VAL A 91 -0.99 5.09 3.87
N VAL A 92 -1.74 5.26 2.79
CA VAL A 92 -2.32 6.55 2.40
C VAL A 92 -3.82 6.47 2.68
N TRP A 93 -4.32 7.46 3.43
CA TRP A 93 -5.74 7.64 3.75
C TRP A 93 -6.45 8.41 2.64
#